data_AF-A0A432QHM0-F1
#
_entry.id   AF-A0A432QHM0-F1
#
_cell.length_a   1.000
_cell.length_b   1.000
_cell.length_c   1.000
_cell.angle_alpha   90.00
_cell.angle_beta   90.00
_cell.angle_gamma   90.00
#
_symmetry.space_group_name_H-M   'P 1'
#
loop_
_entity.id
_entity.type
_entity.pdbx_description
1 polymer ?
#
loop_
_entity_poly.entity_id
_entity_poly.type
_entity_poly.pdbx_seq_one_letter_code
_entity_poly.pdbx_strand_id
1 'polypeptide(L)'
;MSAQERKVVRVRGKDDQGRRLTSKVFEEEVRGAAAAADELILESFGQHNIGLRLGSKEHPLTIRVQGPAGQRLGCMGQPGATIVCENAASDDVGYLNIGADVIVRGNATNGVCNAMAGGRVMIGGSIGARGLTMTKWNPEYERPEMWVLGSVGDTFAEFNCGGIGIVCGVEAKNPDNVLGYRPCVGMVGGKIYFRGTTDDSYSRTNAKLTQPDDEEWQWLIDRLPEFLEAVGRPELLEILSVREDWNLLSAITPQERALMFSGPMPMAEFSRRVWSQGFGGGDPLRDLAPGLDRSVIGVIESGEFRRRKPFWANRNSAAPCTYYCPMHIPTIDRLRMIREGRADEAYEMLLRYTPFPASVCGTICPNLCIQNCSRKKVDYSIDVQVLGRAVHTAEPPKAQPSIGKKVAIIGGGPAGMATAWHLALNGVEAHIFERDNQLGGKLAQTIPWERLSKAVWEM
;
A
#
# COMPACT_ATOMS: atom_id res chain seq x y z
N MET A 1 -14.04 60.74 3.28
CA MET A 1 -15.04 59.71 2.92
C MET A 1 -15.76 59.36 4.20
N SER A 2 -17.09 59.56 4.23
CA SER A 2 -17.95 59.26 5.37
C SER A 2 -17.76 57.80 5.79
N ALA A 3 -17.48 57.54 7.06
CA ALA A 3 -17.53 56.18 7.60
C ALA A 3 -18.97 55.68 7.42
N GLN A 4 -19.18 54.77 6.48
CA GLN A 4 -20.45 54.06 6.35
C GLN A 4 -20.64 53.27 7.66
N GLU A 5 -21.72 53.54 8.38
CA GLU A 5 -22.06 52.80 9.59
C GLU A 5 -22.20 51.31 9.24
N ARG A 6 -21.34 50.46 9.81
CA ARG A 6 -21.40 49.00 9.65
C ARG A 6 -22.75 48.51 10.17
N LYS A 7 -23.50 47.83 9.31
CA LYS A 7 -24.80 47.26 9.68
C LYS A 7 -24.61 45.91 10.35
N VAL A 8 -24.84 45.89 11.66
CA VAL A 8 -24.76 44.68 12.49
C VAL A 8 -26.15 44.08 12.68
N VAL A 9 -26.31 42.79 12.40
CA VAL A 9 -27.57 42.06 12.62
C VAL A 9 -27.35 40.88 13.56
N ARG A 10 -28.26 40.67 14.51
CA ARG A 10 -28.20 39.55 15.46
C ARG A 10 -29.24 38.50 15.08
N VAL A 11 -28.83 37.23 15.06
CA VAL A 11 -29.71 36.08 14.80
C VAL A 11 -29.58 35.10 15.95
N ARG A 12 -30.73 34.64 16.48
CA ARG A 12 -30.77 33.79 17.68
C ARG A 12 -31.13 32.36 17.32
N GLY A 13 -30.33 31.39 17.76
CA GLY A 13 -30.58 29.96 17.53
C GLY A 13 -31.71 29.36 18.38
N LYS A 14 -32.60 30.18 18.93
CA LYS A 14 -33.76 29.79 19.74
C LYS A 14 -34.98 30.62 19.34
N ASP A 15 -36.14 29.98 19.35
CA ASP A 15 -37.42 30.68 19.17
C ASP A 15 -37.80 31.51 20.42
N ASP A 16 -38.90 32.26 20.32
CA ASP A 16 -39.42 33.10 21.41
C ASP A 16 -39.83 32.29 22.65
N GLN A 17 -40.07 30.99 22.50
CA GLN A 17 -40.37 30.06 23.59
C GLN A 17 -39.10 29.45 24.19
N GLY A 18 -37.91 29.85 23.73
CA GLY A 18 -36.62 29.38 24.20
C GLY A 18 -36.20 28.01 23.67
N ARG A 19 -36.93 27.43 22.70
CA ARG A 19 -36.63 26.13 22.11
C ARG A 19 -35.57 26.29 21.02
N ARG A 20 -34.62 25.35 20.96
CA ARG A 20 -33.53 25.37 19.98
C ARG A 20 -34.08 25.26 18.56
N LEU A 21 -33.74 26.21 17.69
CA LEU A 21 -34.04 26.13 16.26
C LEU A 21 -33.28 24.97 15.60
N THR A 22 -33.90 24.34 14.61
CA THR A 22 -33.20 23.34 13.78
C THR A 22 -32.08 24.02 12.99
N SER A 23 -31.03 23.27 12.62
CA SER A 23 -29.92 23.83 11.83
C SER A 23 -30.40 24.40 10.49
N LYS A 24 -31.45 23.82 9.89
CA LYS A 24 -32.04 24.30 8.64
C LYS A 24 -32.71 25.67 8.83
N VAL A 25 -33.62 25.78 9.81
CA VAL A 25 -34.34 27.05 10.06
C VAL A 25 -33.37 28.15 10.44
N PHE A 26 -32.37 27.84 11.27
CA PHE A 26 -31.34 28.80 11.64
C PHE A 26 -30.50 29.24 10.43
N GLU A 27 -30.16 28.34 9.51
CA GLU A 27 -29.42 28.69 8.28
C GLU A 27 -30.24 29.61 7.36
N GLU A 28 -31.54 29.35 7.21
CA GLU A 28 -32.45 30.19 6.42
C GLU A 28 -32.52 31.62 6.99
N GLU A 29 -32.62 31.76 8.32
CA GLU A 29 -32.60 33.06 9.00
C GLU A 29 -31.25 33.79 8.85
N VAL A 30 -30.15 33.06 9.02
CA VAL A 30 -28.79 33.62 8.85
C VAL A 30 -28.57 34.09 7.42
N ARG A 31 -29.01 33.33 6.41
CA ARG A 31 -28.88 33.70 5.00
C ARG A 31 -29.74 34.93 4.66
N GLY A 32 -30.94 35.02 5.23
CA GLY A 32 -31.80 36.20 5.11
C GLY A 32 -31.14 37.45 5.71
N ALA A 33 -30.54 37.31 6.90
CA ALA A 33 -29.84 38.40 7.57
C ALA A 33 -28.55 38.83 6.83
N ALA A 34 -27.80 37.87 6.28
CA ALA A 34 -26.55 38.11 5.57
C ALA A 34 -26.71 39.02 4.34
N ALA A 35 -27.88 39.00 3.68
CA ALA A 35 -28.11 39.79 2.46
C ALA A 35 -28.05 41.31 2.67
N ALA A 36 -28.18 41.76 3.92
CA ALA A 36 -28.28 43.18 4.24
C ALA A 36 -27.41 43.60 5.42
N ALA A 37 -26.43 42.79 5.83
CA ALA A 37 -25.56 43.04 6.98
C ALA A 37 -24.09 43.05 6.56
N ASP A 38 -23.28 43.88 7.19
CA ASP A 38 -21.82 43.83 7.10
C ASP A 38 -21.23 42.91 8.18
N GLU A 39 -21.97 42.73 9.27
CA GLU A 39 -21.60 41.87 10.39
C GLU A 39 -22.82 41.14 10.97
N LEU A 40 -22.67 39.84 11.22
CA LEU A 40 -23.66 38.99 11.89
C LEU A 40 -23.17 38.57 13.25
N ILE A 41 -24.03 38.68 14.26
CA ILE A 41 -23.82 38.09 15.59
C ILE A 41 -24.81 36.93 15.75
N LEU A 42 -24.28 35.72 15.81
CA LEU A 42 -25.04 34.47 15.85
C LEU A 42 -24.99 33.87 17.25
N GLU A 43 -26.12 33.82 17.94
CA GLU A 43 -26.24 33.06 19.20
C GLU A 43 -26.55 31.60 18.88
N SER A 44 -25.50 30.76 18.82
CA SER A 44 -25.62 29.35 18.51
C SER A 44 -25.76 28.47 19.76
N PHE A 45 -26.50 27.38 19.60
CA PHE A 45 -26.73 26.32 20.57
C PHE A 45 -26.45 24.96 19.91
N GLY A 46 -25.32 24.87 19.20
CA GLY A 46 -24.87 23.68 18.49
C GLY A 46 -25.51 23.51 17.10
N GLN A 47 -25.85 24.60 16.40
CA GLN A 47 -26.30 24.50 15.00
C GLN A 47 -25.12 24.18 14.08
N HIS A 48 -25.41 23.41 13.02
CA HIS A 48 -24.41 22.90 12.08
C HIS A 48 -24.33 23.80 10.84
N ASN A 49 -23.25 23.69 10.07
CA ASN A 49 -23.05 24.38 8.78
C ASN A 49 -23.14 25.91 8.86
N ILE A 50 -22.72 26.52 9.97
CA ILE A 50 -22.64 27.98 10.07
C ILE A 50 -21.47 28.46 9.21
N GLY A 51 -21.66 29.44 8.34
CA GLY A 51 -20.60 29.99 7.49
C GLY A 51 -20.94 29.91 6.01
N LEU A 52 -21.08 28.69 5.47
CA LEU A 52 -21.48 28.40 4.08
C LEU A 52 -20.91 29.41 3.05
N ARG A 53 -21.61 29.62 1.93
CA ARG A 53 -21.27 30.62 0.92
C ARG A 53 -21.95 31.95 1.24
N LEU A 54 -21.59 32.55 2.37
CA LEU A 54 -22.04 33.88 2.79
C LEU A 54 -20.90 34.88 2.59
N GLY A 55 -21.23 36.14 2.25
CA GLY A 55 -20.25 37.18 1.92
C GLY A 55 -19.61 37.01 0.54
N SER A 56 -18.96 38.04 0.01
CA SER A 56 -18.14 37.96 -1.21
C SER A 56 -17.01 39.00 -1.15
N LYS A 57 -16.11 39.03 -2.14
CA LYS A 57 -15.07 40.08 -2.20
C LYS A 57 -15.68 41.49 -2.35
N GLU A 58 -16.78 41.59 -3.07
CA GLU A 58 -17.52 42.84 -3.30
C GLU A 58 -18.36 43.23 -2.08
N HIS A 59 -18.84 42.24 -1.33
CA HIS A 59 -19.65 42.42 -0.13
C HIS A 59 -19.09 41.57 1.03
N PRO A 60 -17.99 42.02 1.67
CA PRO A 60 -17.38 41.28 2.76
C PRO A 60 -18.34 41.13 3.94
N LEU A 61 -18.29 39.97 4.61
CA LEU A 61 -19.19 39.67 5.72
C LEU A 61 -18.40 39.11 6.90
N THR A 62 -18.55 39.72 8.06
CA THR A 62 -18.03 39.17 9.32
C THR A 62 -19.14 38.41 10.06
N ILE A 63 -18.90 37.18 10.49
CA ILE A 63 -19.85 36.35 11.22
C ILE A 63 -19.24 35.97 12.57
N ARG A 64 -19.78 36.50 13.66
CA ARG A 64 -19.39 36.16 15.03
C ARG A 64 -20.34 35.15 15.62
N VAL A 65 -19.82 33.99 16.00
CA VAL A 65 -20.59 32.90 16.62
C VAL A 65 -20.36 32.91 18.13
N GLN A 66 -21.42 33.25 18.86
CA GLN A 66 -21.51 33.22 20.31
C GLN A 66 -22.17 31.91 20.74
N GLY A 67 -21.57 31.21 21.71
CA GLY A 67 -22.04 29.89 22.15
C GLY A 67 -21.44 28.71 21.37
N PRO A 68 -21.89 27.47 21.64
CA PRO A 68 -21.33 26.28 21.03
C PRO A 68 -21.70 26.17 19.54
N ALA A 69 -20.71 25.98 18.68
CA ALA A 69 -20.91 25.68 17.27
C ALA A 69 -20.99 24.16 17.03
N GLY A 70 -21.97 23.73 16.23
CA GLY A 70 -22.08 22.34 15.80
C GLY A 70 -21.08 22.00 14.69
N GLN A 71 -21.29 20.85 14.05
CA GLN A 71 -20.39 20.38 12.98
C GLN A 71 -20.36 21.34 11.79
N ARG A 72 -19.22 21.36 11.08
CA ARG A 72 -19.03 22.07 9.81
C ARG A 72 -19.10 23.60 9.92
N LEU A 73 -18.59 24.15 11.02
CA LEU A 73 -18.37 25.60 11.12
C LEU A 73 -17.43 26.06 10.00
N GLY A 74 -17.78 27.11 9.27
CA GLY A 74 -17.00 27.64 8.16
C GLY A 74 -16.94 26.73 6.94
N CYS A 75 -17.84 25.75 6.81
CA CYS A 75 -17.81 24.86 5.65
C CYS A 75 -18.16 25.61 4.36
N MET A 76 -17.54 25.25 3.23
CA MET A 76 -17.77 25.87 1.92
C MET A 76 -17.59 27.40 1.92
N GLY A 77 -16.82 27.95 2.87
CA GLY A 77 -16.53 29.36 2.98
C GLY A 77 -15.88 29.92 1.72
N GLN A 78 -16.26 31.13 1.32
CA GLN A 78 -15.76 31.78 0.10
C GLN A 78 -15.01 33.08 0.41
N PRO A 79 -14.16 33.57 -0.52
CA PRO A 79 -13.42 34.80 -0.32
C PRO A 79 -14.32 35.98 0.07
N GLY A 80 -13.90 36.76 1.08
CA GLY A 80 -14.64 37.89 1.63
C GLY A 80 -15.47 37.57 2.89
N ALA A 81 -15.51 36.30 3.30
CA ALA A 81 -16.12 35.91 4.57
C ALA A 81 -15.07 35.78 5.69
N THR A 82 -15.32 36.38 6.85
CA THR A 82 -14.56 36.18 8.08
C THR A 82 -15.49 35.61 9.15
N ILE A 83 -15.23 34.41 9.64
CA ILE A 83 -16.07 33.69 10.59
C ILE A 83 -15.28 33.53 11.88
N VAL A 84 -15.78 34.09 12.98
CA VAL A 84 -15.13 34.06 14.30
C VAL A 84 -16.00 33.31 15.28
N CYS A 85 -15.54 32.16 15.77
CA CYS A 85 -16.16 31.43 16.87
C CYS A 85 -15.41 31.73 18.17
N GLU A 86 -16.12 32.34 19.12
CA GLU A 86 -15.53 32.77 20.39
C GLU A 86 -15.20 31.60 21.35
N ASN A 87 -15.70 30.40 21.06
CA ASN A 87 -15.54 29.20 21.90
C ASN A 87 -14.97 28.04 21.08
N ALA A 88 -15.03 26.82 21.64
CA ALA A 88 -14.73 25.59 20.92
C ALA A 88 -15.76 25.27 19.83
N ALA A 89 -15.31 24.57 18.79
CA ALA A 89 -16.14 24.11 17.68
C ALA A 89 -16.11 22.57 17.57
N SER A 90 -17.19 22.01 17.03
CA SER A 90 -17.30 20.57 16.74
C SER A 90 -16.56 20.19 15.45
N ASP A 91 -16.87 19.03 14.87
CA ASP A 91 -16.10 18.42 13.80
C ASP A 91 -16.18 19.24 12.50
N ASP A 92 -15.24 19.01 11.59
CA ASP A 92 -15.24 19.49 10.21
C ASP A 92 -15.18 21.03 10.07
N VAL A 93 -14.50 21.72 10.99
CA VAL A 93 -14.26 23.18 10.85
C VAL A 93 -13.52 23.46 9.53
N GLY A 94 -14.03 24.37 8.71
CA GLY A 94 -13.42 24.70 7.42
C GLY A 94 -13.57 23.61 6.35
N TYR A 95 -14.51 22.68 6.51
CA TYR A 95 -14.78 21.64 5.51
C TYR A 95 -15.09 22.23 4.13
N LEU A 96 -14.36 21.83 3.09
CA LEU A 96 -14.47 22.40 1.74
C LEU A 96 -14.32 23.93 1.70
N ASN A 97 -13.60 24.55 2.63
CA ASN A 97 -13.34 25.99 2.56
C ASN A 97 -12.54 26.31 1.28
N ILE A 98 -13.00 27.33 0.55
CA ILE A 98 -12.43 27.77 -0.73
C ILE A 98 -11.90 29.20 -0.68
N GLY A 99 -11.93 29.87 0.48
CA GLY A 99 -11.41 31.23 0.58
C GLY A 99 -11.79 32.04 1.82
N ALA A 100 -12.61 31.53 2.72
CA ALA A 100 -12.97 32.26 3.94
C ALA A 100 -11.85 32.20 4.98
N ASP A 101 -11.81 33.20 5.85
CA ASP A 101 -11.06 33.15 7.10
C ASP A 101 -11.96 32.60 8.21
N VAL A 102 -11.59 31.47 8.80
CA VAL A 102 -12.34 30.81 9.87
C VAL A 102 -11.48 30.78 11.13
N ILE A 103 -11.88 31.53 12.14
CA ILE A 103 -11.17 31.69 13.41
C ILE A 103 -11.98 30.99 14.50
N VAL A 104 -11.34 30.08 15.24
CA VAL A 104 -11.91 29.42 16.42
C VAL A 104 -10.99 29.71 17.60
N ARG A 105 -11.47 30.42 18.61
CA ARG A 105 -10.64 30.80 19.76
C ARG A 105 -10.39 29.66 20.75
N GLY A 106 -11.24 28.62 20.71
CA GLY A 106 -11.07 27.42 21.52
C GLY A 106 -10.46 26.23 20.76
N ASN A 107 -10.73 25.03 21.28
CA ASN A 107 -10.40 23.77 20.61
C ASN A 107 -11.37 23.49 19.44
N ALA A 108 -10.92 22.70 18.48
CA ALA A 108 -11.80 22.05 17.51
C ALA A 108 -11.68 20.52 17.64
N THR A 109 -12.68 19.78 17.20
CA THR A 109 -12.63 18.31 17.21
C THR A 109 -12.06 17.78 15.89
N ASN A 110 -12.64 16.74 15.30
CA ASN A 110 -12.01 16.02 14.19
C ASN A 110 -12.25 16.73 12.84
N GLY A 111 -11.44 16.41 11.82
CA GLY A 111 -11.76 16.81 10.44
C GLY A 111 -11.54 18.29 10.10
N VAL A 112 -10.82 19.05 10.91
CA VAL A 112 -10.51 20.46 10.62
C VAL A 112 -9.80 20.56 9.27
N CYS A 113 -10.27 21.45 8.39
CA CYS A 113 -9.78 21.65 7.01
C CYS A 113 -9.93 20.44 6.08
N ASN A 114 -10.87 19.53 6.35
CA ASN A 114 -11.10 18.41 5.46
C ASN A 114 -11.55 18.88 4.06
N ALA A 115 -10.80 18.48 3.03
CA ALA A 115 -10.98 18.84 1.63
C ALA A 115 -10.98 20.35 1.34
N MET A 116 -10.28 21.14 2.16
CA MET A 116 -10.07 22.58 1.93
C MET A 116 -9.29 22.82 0.62
N ALA A 117 -9.59 23.92 -0.07
CA ALA A 117 -8.92 24.32 -1.31
C ALA A 117 -8.45 25.78 -1.34
N GLY A 118 -8.85 26.60 -0.37
CA GLY A 118 -8.42 27.99 -0.22
C GLY A 118 -8.86 28.60 1.12
N GLY A 119 -8.36 29.80 1.43
CA GLY A 119 -8.68 30.52 2.67
C GLY A 119 -7.76 30.16 3.83
N ARG A 120 -8.11 30.61 5.04
CA ARG A 120 -7.33 30.37 6.25
C ARG A 120 -8.22 29.84 7.36
N VAL A 121 -7.76 28.84 8.09
CA VAL A 121 -8.45 28.33 9.29
C VAL A 121 -7.50 28.41 10.47
N MET A 122 -7.88 29.15 11.50
CA MET A 122 -7.04 29.52 12.63
C MET A 122 -7.68 29.02 13.93
N ILE A 123 -7.00 28.12 14.63
CA ILE A 123 -7.47 27.46 15.86
C ILE A 123 -6.61 27.88 17.04
N GLY A 124 -7.23 28.50 18.06
CA GLY A 124 -6.58 28.97 19.28
C GLY A 124 -6.29 27.87 20.31
N GLY A 125 -6.84 26.66 20.13
CA GLY A 125 -6.54 25.48 20.93
C GLY A 125 -5.89 24.36 20.12
N SER A 126 -6.16 23.12 20.55
CA SER A 126 -5.79 21.89 19.83
C SER A 126 -6.96 21.39 18.97
N ILE A 127 -6.63 20.60 17.94
CA ILE A 127 -7.63 19.90 17.11
C ILE A 127 -7.67 18.39 17.43
N GLY A 128 -8.73 17.71 16.98
CA GLY A 128 -8.86 16.26 17.03
C GLY A 128 -8.14 15.53 15.89
N ALA A 129 -8.58 14.32 15.60
CA ALA A 129 -7.99 13.48 14.55
C ALA A 129 -8.34 13.99 13.15
N ARG A 130 -7.53 13.59 12.16
CA ARG A 130 -7.79 13.81 10.72
C ARG A 130 -7.95 15.29 10.36
N GLY A 131 -7.10 16.15 10.92
CA GLY A 131 -6.96 17.54 10.44
C GLY A 131 -6.19 17.61 9.12
N LEU A 132 -6.45 18.64 8.32
CA LEU A 132 -5.80 18.93 7.04
C LEU A 132 -5.89 17.79 6.01
N THR A 133 -6.95 16.98 6.08
CA THR A 133 -7.09 15.82 5.19
C THR A 133 -7.58 16.20 3.82
N MET A 134 -7.01 15.58 2.77
CA MET A 134 -7.43 15.82 1.38
C MET A 134 -7.41 17.30 0.94
N THR A 135 -6.67 18.17 1.64
CA THR A 135 -6.52 19.58 1.25
C THR A 135 -5.81 19.67 -0.09
N LYS A 136 -6.29 20.53 -0.97
CA LYS A 136 -5.81 20.69 -2.34
C LYS A 136 -5.31 22.10 -2.55
N TRP A 137 -4.34 22.25 -3.43
CA TRP A 137 -3.89 23.57 -3.87
C TRP A 137 -3.77 23.58 -5.39
N ASN A 138 -4.51 24.49 -6.02
CA ASN A 138 -4.29 24.86 -7.42
C ASN A 138 -3.34 26.07 -7.43
N PRO A 139 -2.19 26.01 -8.12
CA PRO A 139 -1.23 27.12 -8.23
C PRO A 139 -1.80 28.45 -8.75
N GLU A 140 -2.94 28.44 -9.43
CA GLU A 140 -3.65 29.67 -9.86
C GLU A 140 -4.28 30.46 -8.70
N TYR A 141 -4.39 29.85 -7.52
CA TYR A 141 -5.02 30.42 -6.35
C TYR A 141 -4.05 30.48 -5.16
N GLU A 142 -4.38 31.34 -4.20
CA GLU A 142 -3.70 31.39 -2.91
C GLU A 142 -3.73 30.04 -2.22
N ARG A 143 -2.62 29.73 -1.55
CA ARG A 143 -2.44 28.43 -0.91
C ARG A 143 -3.30 28.37 0.36
N PRO A 144 -4.12 27.32 0.59
CA PRO A 144 -4.89 27.21 1.81
C PRO A 144 -3.98 27.07 3.03
N GLU A 145 -4.36 27.72 4.13
CA GLU A 145 -3.59 27.73 5.37
C GLU A 145 -4.42 27.19 6.53
N MET A 146 -3.81 26.34 7.35
CA MET A 146 -4.38 25.90 8.62
C MET A 146 -3.39 26.17 9.74
N TRP A 147 -3.80 26.96 10.72
CA TRP A 147 -3.02 27.35 11.87
C TRP A 147 -3.64 26.76 13.14
N VAL A 148 -2.83 26.10 13.96
CA VAL A 148 -3.24 25.46 15.22
C VAL A 148 -2.26 25.86 16.32
N LEU A 149 -2.74 26.53 17.36
CA LEU A 149 -1.90 26.95 18.47
C LEU A 149 -1.42 25.76 19.31
N GLY A 150 -2.29 24.78 19.54
CA GLY A 150 -2.00 23.58 20.31
C GLY A 150 -1.39 22.44 19.50
N SER A 151 -1.85 21.22 19.79
CA SER A 151 -1.50 19.99 19.08
C SER A 151 -2.61 19.53 18.14
N VAL A 152 -2.28 18.59 17.27
CA VAL A 152 -3.23 17.90 16.38
C VAL A 152 -3.36 16.43 16.78
N GLY A 153 -4.49 15.80 16.43
CA GLY A 153 -4.73 14.38 16.71
C GLY A 153 -4.25 13.44 15.61
N ASP A 154 -4.51 12.15 15.80
CA ASP A 154 -4.04 11.07 14.93
C ASP A 154 -4.40 11.26 13.45
N THR A 155 -3.57 10.69 12.58
CA THR A 155 -3.72 10.69 11.11
C THR A 155 -3.83 12.12 10.54
N PHE A 156 -3.10 13.04 11.15
CA PHE A 156 -3.00 14.42 10.67
C PHE A 156 -2.41 14.49 9.25
N ALA A 157 -2.96 15.36 8.40
CA ALA A 157 -2.57 15.55 7.01
C ALA A 157 -2.63 14.28 6.13
N GLU A 158 -3.55 13.37 6.45
CA GLU A 158 -3.81 12.18 5.64
C GLU A 158 -4.33 12.57 4.23
N PHE A 159 -3.74 11.97 3.19
CA PHE A 159 -4.05 12.25 1.79
C PHE A 159 -3.92 13.74 1.41
N ASN A 160 -3.08 14.49 2.12
CA ASN A 160 -2.91 15.90 1.82
C ASN A 160 -2.24 16.12 0.45
N CYS A 161 -2.84 16.97 -0.38
CA CYS A 161 -2.40 17.27 -1.75
C CYS A 161 -1.90 18.70 -1.92
N GLY A 162 -1.91 19.53 -0.87
CA GLY A 162 -1.49 20.93 -0.94
C GLY A 162 -1.70 21.69 0.36
N GLY A 163 -1.52 23.01 0.33
CA GLY A 163 -1.71 23.85 1.52
C GLY A 163 -0.51 23.93 2.46
N ILE A 164 -0.66 24.75 3.50
CA ILE A 164 0.30 24.91 4.59
C ILE A 164 -0.41 24.64 5.91
N GLY A 165 0.14 23.72 6.71
CA GLY A 165 -0.26 23.47 8.09
C GLY A 165 0.75 24.04 9.06
N ILE A 166 0.29 24.67 10.14
CA ILE A 166 1.12 25.21 11.22
C ILE A 166 0.60 24.67 12.55
N VAL A 167 1.47 24.04 13.34
CA VAL A 167 1.16 23.45 14.65
C VAL A 167 2.16 23.99 15.69
N CYS A 168 1.74 24.95 16.51
CA CYS A 168 2.65 25.65 17.43
C CYS A 168 2.99 24.86 18.71
N GLY A 169 2.24 23.81 19.04
CA GLY A 169 2.51 22.93 20.18
C GLY A 169 2.35 23.58 21.57
N VAL A 170 1.68 24.74 21.65
CA VAL A 170 1.45 25.45 22.92
C VAL A 170 0.30 24.79 23.67
N GLU A 171 0.50 24.43 24.94
CA GLU A 171 -0.53 23.74 25.74
C GLU A 171 -1.07 22.49 25.01
N ALA A 172 -0.17 21.75 24.34
CA ALA A 172 -0.50 20.54 23.59
C ALA A 172 -1.24 19.53 24.47
N LYS A 173 -2.29 18.89 23.92
CA LYS A 173 -3.06 17.84 24.61
C LYS A 173 -2.18 16.63 24.96
N ASN A 174 -1.21 16.34 24.09
CA ASN A 174 -0.16 15.38 24.34
C ASN A 174 1.20 16.07 24.08
N PRO A 175 1.88 16.57 25.12
CA PRO A 175 3.17 17.24 24.98
C PRO A 175 4.25 16.36 24.35
N ASP A 176 4.16 15.04 24.52
CA ASP A 176 5.15 14.09 23.99
C ASP A 176 4.94 13.80 22.49
N ASN A 177 3.76 14.10 21.95
CA ASN A 177 3.46 13.95 20.53
C ASN A 177 2.47 15.00 20.03
N VAL A 178 2.99 16.08 19.43
CA VAL A 178 2.19 17.21 18.96
C VAL A 178 1.45 16.95 17.63
N LEU A 179 1.83 15.88 16.90
CA LEU A 179 1.27 15.54 15.58
C LEU A 179 0.32 14.33 15.58
N GLY A 180 0.14 13.68 16.72
CA GLY A 180 -0.64 12.45 16.83
C GLY A 180 0.01 11.25 16.13
N TYR A 181 -0.68 10.11 16.12
CA TYR A 181 -0.18 8.87 15.51
C TYR A 181 -0.33 8.87 13.98
N ARG A 182 0.73 8.47 13.26
CA ARG A 182 0.80 8.33 11.79
C ARG A 182 0.39 9.57 10.98
N PRO A 183 1.02 10.73 11.21
CA PRO A 183 0.79 11.89 10.36
C PRO A 183 1.33 11.68 8.94
N CYS A 184 0.78 12.43 7.98
CA CYS A 184 1.19 12.52 6.58
C CYS A 184 1.04 11.24 5.75
N VAL A 185 0.25 10.25 6.20
CA VAL A 185 -0.03 9.04 5.41
C VAL A 185 -0.74 9.42 4.11
N GLY A 186 -0.20 9.00 2.97
CA GLY A 186 -0.77 9.32 1.67
C GLY A 186 -0.59 10.79 1.24
N MET A 187 0.18 11.59 1.98
CA MET A 187 0.53 12.95 1.57
C MET A 187 1.30 12.93 0.24
N VAL A 188 0.87 13.79 -0.69
CA VAL A 188 1.46 13.99 -2.02
C VAL A 188 1.79 15.45 -2.31
N GLY A 189 1.32 16.39 -1.47
CA GLY A 189 1.64 17.81 -1.58
C GLY A 189 1.40 18.57 -0.27
N GLY A 190 2.02 19.75 -0.15
CA GLY A 190 1.89 20.65 1.00
C GLY A 190 3.13 20.72 1.89
N LYS A 191 3.09 21.64 2.86
CA LYS A 191 4.12 21.87 3.88
C LYS A 191 3.48 21.93 5.27
N ILE A 192 4.12 21.33 6.26
CA ILE A 192 3.63 21.30 7.64
C ILE A 192 4.75 21.78 8.57
N TYR A 193 4.57 22.97 9.12
CA TYR A 193 5.42 23.53 10.16
C TYR A 193 4.92 23.05 11.51
N PHE A 194 5.81 22.55 12.35
CA PHE A 194 5.43 22.15 13.69
C PHE A 194 6.53 22.41 14.72
N ARG A 195 6.11 22.67 15.95
CA ARG A 195 6.98 22.91 17.11
C ARG A 195 6.66 21.89 18.20
N GLY A 196 7.67 21.22 18.75
CA GLY A 196 7.53 20.20 19.80
C GLY A 196 7.92 18.78 19.36
N THR A 197 7.74 17.81 20.26
CA THR A 197 8.15 16.41 20.03
C THR A 197 7.10 15.62 19.26
N THR A 198 7.54 14.57 18.57
CA THR A 198 6.68 13.60 17.89
C THR A 198 7.11 12.19 18.27
N ASP A 199 6.23 11.22 18.06
CA ASP A 199 6.54 9.79 18.25
C ASP A 199 7.28 9.16 17.04
N ASP A 200 7.75 9.98 16.09
CA ASP A 200 8.46 9.57 14.87
C ASP A 200 7.64 8.60 13.98
N SER A 201 6.30 8.58 14.14
CA SER A 201 5.40 7.70 13.38
C SER A 201 4.96 8.25 12.02
N TYR A 202 5.46 9.42 11.60
CA TYR A 202 5.10 10.04 10.32
C TYR A 202 5.49 9.15 9.12
N SER A 203 4.75 9.28 8.01
CA SER A 203 5.01 8.47 6.82
C SER A 203 6.31 8.88 6.12
N ARG A 204 7.40 8.15 6.37
CA ARG A 204 8.72 8.34 5.73
C ARG A 204 8.74 8.08 4.21
N THR A 205 7.69 7.45 3.67
CA THR A 205 7.50 7.25 2.23
C THR A 205 6.69 8.37 1.58
N ASN A 206 6.02 9.22 2.36
CA ASN A 206 5.18 10.31 1.85
C ASN A 206 5.73 11.70 2.19
N ALA A 207 6.40 11.85 3.33
CA ALA A 207 6.93 13.11 3.81
C ALA A 207 8.39 12.98 4.23
N LYS A 208 9.14 14.07 4.06
CA LYS A 208 10.51 14.25 4.56
C LYS A 208 10.52 15.29 5.68
N LEU A 209 11.28 14.99 6.73
CA LEU A 209 11.48 15.86 7.87
C LEU A 209 12.75 16.68 7.65
N THR A 210 12.63 18.01 7.72
CA THR A 210 13.72 18.98 7.63
C THR A 210 13.49 20.11 8.64
N GLN A 211 14.40 21.08 8.69
CA GLN A 211 14.14 22.37 9.32
C GLN A 211 13.76 23.40 8.24
N PRO A 212 12.98 24.45 8.58
CA PRO A 212 12.68 25.53 7.64
C PRO A 212 13.95 26.22 7.13
N ASP A 213 14.04 26.45 5.82
CA ASP A 213 15.06 27.32 5.23
C ASP A 213 14.76 28.82 5.50
N ASP A 214 15.60 29.73 4.97
CA ASP A 214 15.46 31.16 5.25
C ASP A 214 14.17 31.77 4.69
N GLU A 215 13.74 31.33 3.50
CA GLU A 215 12.50 31.80 2.88
C GLU A 215 11.28 31.24 3.61
N GLU A 216 11.32 29.96 3.96
CA GLU A 216 10.29 29.27 4.72
C GLU A 216 10.12 29.83 6.13
N TRP A 217 11.23 30.18 6.78
CA TRP A 217 11.24 30.81 8.09
C TRP A 217 10.66 32.22 8.05
N GLN A 218 11.11 33.05 7.10
CA GLN A 218 10.60 34.40 6.93
C GLN A 218 9.08 34.40 6.66
N TRP A 219 8.62 33.48 5.80
CA TRP A 219 7.20 33.32 5.49
C TRP A 219 6.35 33.05 6.74
N LEU A 220 6.86 32.20 7.65
CA LEU A 220 6.18 31.84 8.90
C LEU A 220 6.14 33.05 9.85
N ILE A 221 7.27 33.72 10.06
CA ILE A 221 7.38 34.85 11.00
C ILE A 221 6.57 36.06 10.54
N ASP A 222 6.47 36.32 9.24
CA ASP A 222 5.66 37.42 8.71
C ASP A 222 4.17 37.26 9.01
N ARG A 223 3.68 36.02 9.14
CA ARG A 223 2.25 35.69 9.32
C ARG A 223 1.87 35.36 10.75
N LEU A 224 2.83 34.94 11.56
CA LEU A 224 2.60 34.54 12.95
C LEU A 224 1.91 35.63 13.80
N PRO A 225 2.24 36.94 13.69
CA PRO A 225 1.55 37.99 14.45
C PRO A 225 0.05 38.07 14.15
N GLU A 226 -0.34 37.97 12.87
CA GLU A 226 -1.75 38.04 12.47
C GLU A 226 -2.55 36.86 13.03
N PHE A 227 -1.96 35.65 12.96
CA PHE A 227 -2.57 34.46 13.55
C PHE A 227 -2.79 34.61 15.06
N LEU A 228 -1.75 35.05 15.79
CA LEU A 228 -1.82 35.20 17.24
C LEU A 228 -2.84 36.26 17.68
N GLU A 229 -2.94 37.36 16.95
CA GLU A 229 -3.97 38.38 17.19
C GLU A 229 -5.38 37.80 16.94
N ALA A 230 -5.57 37.05 15.85
CA ALA A 230 -6.85 36.44 15.52
C ALA A 230 -7.36 35.49 16.62
N VAL A 231 -6.47 34.67 17.19
CA VAL A 231 -6.79 33.76 18.30
C VAL A 231 -6.73 34.40 19.69
N GLY A 232 -6.31 35.67 19.79
CA GLY A 232 -6.26 36.43 21.04
C GLY A 232 -5.10 36.04 21.97
N ARG A 233 -3.95 35.66 21.40
CA ARG A 233 -2.73 35.24 22.13
C ARG A 233 -1.45 35.96 21.63
N PRO A 234 -1.44 37.30 21.42
CA PRO A 234 -0.30 38.02 20.86
C PRO A 234 0.97 37.95 21.72
N GLU A 235 0.84 37.69 23.02
CA GLU A 235 1.95 37.59 23.97
C GLU A 235 2.89 36.39 23.70
N LEU A 236 2.46 35.42 22.89
CA LEU A 236 3.26 34.24 22.55
C LEU A 236 4.25 34.49 21.41
N LEU A 237 4.21 35.65 20.76
CA LEU A 237 5.01 35.93 19.56
C LEU A 237 6.51 35.73 19.80
N GLU A 238 7.04 36.27 20.91
CA GLU A 238 8.46 36.17 21.24
C GLU A 238 8.89 34.70 21.43
N ILE A 239 8.08 33.92 22.14
CA ILE A 239 8.35 32.50 22.44
C ILE A 239 8.29 31.65 21.16
N LEU A 240 7.40 31.96 20.24
CA LEU A 240 7.21 31.20 19.01
C LEU A 240 8.18 31.61 17.89
N SER A 241 8.95 32.68 18.07
CA SER A 241 9.87 33.24 17.06
C SER A 241 11.30 32.69 17.15
N VAL A 242 11.47 31.44 17.61
CA VAL A 242 12.77 30.76 17.73
C VAL A 242 12.87 29.66 16.67
N ARG A 243 13.70 29.84 15.63
CA ARG A 243 13.74 28.96 14.44
C ARG A 243 14.09 27.52 14.79
N GLU A 244 14.99 27.34 15.73
CA GLU A 244 15.55 26.04 16.14
C GLU A 244 14.48 25.11 16.73
N ASP A 245 13.39 25.67 17.27
CA ASP A 245 12.27 24.91 17.83
C ASP A 245 11.35 24.36 16.74
N TRP A 246 11.44 24.89 15.51
CA TRP A 246 10.55 24.56 14.41
C TRP A 246 11.13 23.48 13.49
N ASN A 247 10.24 22.58 13.12
CA ASN A 247 10.49 21.51 12.17
C ASN A 247 9.53 21.62 10.99
N LEU A 248 9.91 21.04 9.86
CA LEU A 248 9.15 21.05 8.63
C LEU A 248 8.97 19.64 8.08
N LEU A 249 7.72 19.22 7.91
CA LEU A 249 7.37 18.06 7.08
C LEU A 249 6.91 18.55 5.72
N SER A 250 7.62 18.13 4.67
CA SER A 250 7.26 18.43 3.28
C SER A 250 6.99 17.15 2.50
N ALA A 251 6.07 17.22 1.53
CA ALA A 251 5.76 16.07 0.69
C ALA A 251 6.98 15.63 -0.13
N ILE A 252 7.22 14.32 -0.19
CA ILE A 252 8.22 13.72 -1.08
C ILE A 252 7.67 13.82 -2.51
N THR A 253 8.41 14.54 -3.36
CA THR A 253 8.06 14.77 -4.76
C THR A 253 8.02 13.47 -5.56
N PRO A 254 7.28 13.40 -6.68
CA PRO A 254 7.30 12.23 -7.55
C PRO A 254 8.70 11.82 -8.01
N GLN A 255 9.60 12.78 -8.24
CA GLN A 255 10.99 12.56 -8.63
C GLN A 255 11.80 11.94 -7.48
N GLU A 256 11.71 12.50 -6.28
CA GLU A 256 12.36 11.93 -5.08
C GLU A 256 11.78 10.54 -4.76
N ARG A 257 10.48 10.35 -4.96
CA ARG A 257 9.82 9.05 -4.81
C ARG A 257 10.37 8.05 -5.82
N ALA A 258 10.47 8.42 -7.10
CA ALA A 258 11.08 7.57 -8.12
C ALA A 258 12.53 7.19 -7.79
N LEU A 259 13.29 8.11 -7.17
CA LEU A 259 14.65 7.85 -6.68
C LEU A 259 14.65 6.94 -5.43
N MET A 260 13.73 7.14 -4.47
CA MET A 260 13.57 6.26 -3.30
C MET A 260 13.16 4.83 -3.67
N PHE A 261 12.34 4.69 -4.72
CA PHE A 261 11.85 3.40 -5.23
C PHE A 261 12.64 2.91 -6.45
N SER A 262 13.83 3.48 -6.73
CA SER A 262 14.70 3.08 -7.84
C SER A 262 15.36 1.69 -7.69
N GLY A 263 14.91 0.90 -6.73
CA GLY A 263 14.94 -0.55 -6.82
C GLY A 263 13.86 -1.16 -5.92
N PRO A 264 13.09 -2.18 -6.37
CA PRO A 264 12.41 -3.04 -5.41
C PRO A 264 13.47 -3.62 -4.49
N MET A 265 13.24 -3.59 -3.17
CA MET A 265 14.07 -4.32 -2.22
C MET A 265 14.18 -5.75 -2.74
N PRO A 266 15.40 -6.26 -3.02
CA PRO A 266 15.56 -7.62 -3.50
C PRO A 266 14.83 -8.58 -2.56
N MET A 267 14.12 -9.58 -3.09
CA MET A 267 13.36 -10.50 -2.25
C MET A 267 14.20 -11.17 -1.16
N ALA A 268 15.49 -11.35 -1.40
CA ALA A 268 16.45 -11.80 -0.39
C ALA A 268 16.57 -10.80 0.78
N GLU A 269 16.61 -9.50 0.50
CA GLU A 269 16.68 -8.46 1.52
C GLU A 269 15.35 -8.29 2.25
N PHE A 270 14.21 -8.33 1.55
CA PHE A 270 12.88 -8.30 2.17
C PHE A 270 12.66 -9.49 3.11
N SER A 271 13.02 -10.69 2.64
CA SER A 271 12.98 -11.91 3.44
C SER A 271 13.81 -11.77 4.71
N ARG A 272 15.02 -11.19 4.62
CA ARG A 272 15.93 -11.04 5.76
C ARG A 272 15.47 -9.97 6.75
N ARG A 273 15.11 -8.79 6.25
CA ARG A 273 14.91 -7.59 7.09
C ARG A 273 13.49 -7.45 7.61
N VAL A 274 12.50 -7.89 6.85
CA VAL A 274 11.08 -7.72 7.20
C VAL A 274 10.47 -9.04 7.61
N TRP A 275 10.48 -10.02 6.70
CA TRP A 275 9.81 -11.30 6.93
C TRP A 275 10.43 -12.05 8.12
N SER A 276 11.75 -12.23 8.12
CA SER A 276 12.42 -13.02 9.16
C SER A 276 12.41 -12.34 10.53
N GLN A 277 12.49 -11.01 10.59
CA GLN A 277 12.38 -10.29 11.85
C GLN A 277 10.97 -10.32 12.43
N GLY A 278 9.93 -10.22 11.58
CA GLY A 278 8.54 -10.37 12.00
C GLY A 278 8.25 -11.71 12.70
N PHE A 279 9.05 -12.73 12.41
CA PHE A 279 8.99 -14.06 13.03
C PHE A 279 10.14 -14.33 14.03
N GLY A 280 10.77 -13.29 14.59
CA GLY A 280 11.79 -13.43 15.63
C GLY A 280 13.03 -14.23 15.19
N GLY A 281 13.42 -14.18 13.91
CA GLY A 281 14.57 -14.91 13.38
C GLY A 281 14.26 -15.90 12.24
N GLY A 282 13.13 -15.76 11.54
CA GLY A 282 12.89 -16.46 10.28
C GLY A 282 11.84 -17.57 10.29
N ASP A 283 11.20 -17.85 11.41
CA ASP A 283 10.36 -19.05 11.53
C ASP A 283 8.88 -18.73 11.79
N PRO A 284 8.02 -18.80 10.76
CA PRO A 284 6.59 -18.52 10.89
C PRO A 284 5.81 -19.50 11.75
N LEU A 285 6.44 -20.57 12.25
CA LEU A 285 5.83 -21.54 13.19
C LEU A 285 6.46 -21.49 14.59
N ARG A 286 7.37 -20.55 14.86
CA ARG A 286 8.09 -20.47 16.13
C ARG A 286 7.15 -20.31 17.32
N ASP A 287 6.06 -19.59 17.12
CA ASP A 287 5.04 -19.29 18.13
C ASP A 287 4.28 -20.56 18.56
N LEU A 288 4.22 -21.56 17.68
CA LEU A 288 3.52 -22.83 17.91
C LEU A 288 4.45 -23.93 18.45
N ALA A 289 5.76 -23.87 18.15
CA ALA A 289 6.73 -24.89 18.58
C ALA A 289 8.16 -24.32 18.72
N PRO A 290 8.42 -23.50 19.76
CA PRO A 290 9.66 -22.74 19.90
C PRO A 290 10.92 -23.57 20.17
N GLY A 291 10.78 -24.85 20.53
CA GLY A 291 11.87 -25.77 20.86
C GLY A 291 11.99 -26.98 19.93
N LEU A 292 11.31 -26.98 18.77
CA LEU A 292 11.37 -28.11 17.86
C LEU A 292 12.75 -28.15 17.18
N ASP A 293 13.52 -29.20 17.45
CA ASP A 293 14.79 -29.45 16.76
C ASP A 293 14.53 -29.69 15.27
N ARG A 294 15.11 -28.83 14.43
CA ARG A 294 15.03 -28.89 12.96
C ARG A 294 16.35 -29.30 12.32
N SER A 295 17.26 -29.88 13.10
CA SER A 295 18.45 -30.51 12.56
C SER A 295 18.07 -31.53 11.48
N VAL A 296 18.91 -31.63 10.46
CA VAL A 296 18.66 -32.55 9.35
C VAL A 296 18.64 -33.96 9.92
N ILE A 297 17.48 -34.62 9.85
CA ILE A 297 17.36 -36.04 10.17
C ILE A 297 18.20 -36.80 9.13
N GLY A 298 19.23 -37.49 9.62
CA GLY A 298 20.09 -38.34 8.83
C GLY A 298 19.32 -39.48 8.14
N VAL A 299 19.90 -39.99 7.06
CA VAL A 299 19.30 -41.08 6.28
C VAL A 299 19.23 -42.40 7.07
N ILE A 300 20.13 -42.57 8.05
CA ILE A 300 20.16 -43.69 8.99
C ILE A 300 20.18 -43.12 10.41
N GLU A 301 19.03 -43.16 11.09
CA GLU A 301 18.87 -42.62 12.43
C GLU A 301 18.90 -43.68 13.54
N SER A 302 19.29 -43.23 14.74
CA SER A 302 19.26 -44.03 15.97
C SER A 302 18.25 -43.47 16.98
N GLY A 303 18.05 -44.14 18.12
CA GLY A 303 17.13 -43.64 19.16
C GLY A 303 15.65 -43.60 18.75
N GLU A 304 14.93 -42.54 19.13
CA GLU A 304 13.49 -42.38 18.91
C GLU A 304 13.09 -42.41 17.42
N PHE A 305 13.95 -41.85 16.55
CA PHE A 305 13.70 -41.77 15.11
C PHE A 305 13.98 -43.09 14.38
N ARG A 306 14.64 -44.07 15.02
CA ARG A 306 14.89 -45.42 14.46
C ARG A 306 13.62 -46.11 13.96
N ARG A 307 12.48 -45.86 14.61
CA ARG A 307 11.19 -46.50 14.29
C ARG A 307 10.30 -45.64 13.39
N ARG A 308 10.70 -44.41 13.06
CA ARG A 308 9.94 -43.50 12.20
C ARG A 308 10.52 -43.56 10.79
N LYS A 309 9.68 -43.86 9.80
CA LYS A 309 10.08 -43.89 8.39
C LYS A 309 9.89 -42.49 7.80
N PRO A 310 10.95 -41.81 7.31
CA PRO A 310 10.77 -40.56 6.58
C PRO A 310 9.85 -40.81 5.38
N PHE A 311 8.77 -40.03 5.29
CA PHE A 311 7.83 -40.10 4.19
C PHE A 311 8.09 -38.92 3.26
N TRP A 312 8.66 -39.21 2.10
CA TRP A 312 8.91 -38.19 1.08
C TRP A 312 7.60 -37.93 0.31
N ALA A 313 6.86 -36.90 0.74
CA ALA A 313 5.60 -36.46 0.12
C ALA A 313 5.85 -35.70 -1.20
N ASN A 314 6.66 -36.28 -2.10
CA ASN A 314 7.15 -35.60 -3.29
C ASN A 314 5.96 -35.12 -4.15
N ARG A 315 5.78 -33.79 -4.21
CA ARG A 315 4.73 -33.14 -5.02
C ARG A 315 3.30 -33.59 -4.69
N ASN A 316 3.03 -34.06 -3.46
CA ASN A 316 1.67 -34.44 -3.03
C ASN A 316 0.64 -33.30 -3.15
N SER A 317 1.09 -32.05 -3.01
CA SER A 317 0.26 -30.84 -3.17
C SER A 317 0.35 -30.21 -4.56
N ALA A 318 1.05 -30.84 -5.52
CA ALA A 318 1.13 -30.34 -6.88
C ALA A 318 -0.16 -30.62 -7.67
N ALA A 319 -0.27 -30.01 -8.85
CA ALA A 319 -1.39 -30.27 -9.75
C ALA A 319 -1.54 -31.80 -10.01
N PRO A 320 -2.77 -32.34 -10.12
CA PRO A 320 -2.99 -33.78 -10.28
C PRO A 320 -2.22 -34.41 -11.43
N CYS A 321 -2.03 -33.69 -12.54
CA CYS A 321 -1.24 -34.17 -13.67
C CYS A 321 0.24 -34.41 -13.33
N THR A 322 0.80 -33.61 -12.41
CA THR A 322 2.17 -33.77 -11.90
C THR A 322 2.21 -34.85 -10.81
N TYR A 323 1.24 -34.86 -9.91
CA TYR A 323 1.21 -35.83 -8.80
C TYR A 323 1.04 -37.28 -9.29
N TYR A 324 0.07 -37.53 -10.18
CA TYR A 324 -0.20 -38.88 -10.70
C TYR A 324 0.73 -39.31 -11.84
N CYS A 325 1.62 -38.42 -12.32
CA CYS A 325 2.67 -38.82 -13.25
C CYS A 325 3.75 -39.59 -12.48
N PRO A 326 4.12 -40.83 -12.90
CA PRO A 326 5.19 -41.59 -12.23
C PRO A 326 6.56 -40.88 -12.25
N MET A 327 6.80 -40.04 -13.27
CA MET A 327 8.00 -39.21 -13.40
C MET A 327 7.84 -37.81 -12.80
N HIS A 328 6.67 -37.50 -12.25
CA HIS A 328 6.30 -36.20 -11.71
C HIS A 328 6.57 -35.01 -12.65
N ILE A 329 6.36 -35.19 -13.96
CA ILE A 329 6.61 -34.15 -14.96
C ILE A 329 5.67 -32.94 -14.71
N PRO A 330 6.21 -31.72 -14.59
CA PRO A 330 5.44 -30.52 -14.27
C PRO A 330 4.66 -30.02 -15.51
N THR A 331 3.54 -30.68 -15.79
CA THR A 331 2.77 -30.44 -17.03
C THR A 331 2.16 -29.03 -17.08
N ILE A 332 1.77 -28.46 -15.93
CA ILE A 332 1.24 -27.09 -15.86
C ILE A 332 2.30 -26.05 -16.18
N ASP A 333 3.53 -26.22 -15.66
CA ASP A 333 4.64 -25.32 -15.98
C ASP A 333 5.00 -25.40 -17.46
N ARG A 334 5.02 -26.61 -18.04
CA ARG A 334 5.21 -26.81 -19.47
C ARG A 334 4.17 -26.01 -20.29
N LEU A 335 2.89 -26.12 -19.93
CA LEU A 335 1.81 -25.40 -20.63
C LEU A 335 1.91 -23.88 -20.46
N ARG A 336 2.29 -23.42 -19.27
CA ARG A 336 2.52 -22.00 -19.00
C ARG A 336 3.64 -21.46 -19.88
N MET A 337 4.79 -22.13 -19.93
CA MET A 337 5.92 -21.74 -20.79
C MET A 337 5.52 -21.69 -22.26
N ILE A 338 4.77 -22.70 -22.75
CA ILE A 338 4.25 -22.70 -24.12
C ILE A 338 3.35 -21.48 -24.38
N ARG A 339 2.45 -21.13 -23.45
CA ARG A 339 1.57 -19.95 -23.57
C ARG A 339 2.31 -18.62 -23.50
N GLU A 340 3.45 -18.59 -22.82
CA GLU A 340 4.36 -17.44 -22.75
C GLU A 340 5.23 -17.31 -24.03
N GLY A 341 5.06 -18.17 -25.03
CA GLY A 341 5.88 -18.18 -26.25
C GLY A 341 7.23 -18.86 -26.08
N ARG A 342 7.46 -19.54 -24.96
CA ARG A 342 8.74 -20.18 -24.58
C ARG A 342 8.67 -21.70 -24.79
N ALA A 343 8.31 -22.11 -26.00
CA ALA A 343 8.08 -23.52 -26.33
C ALA A 343 9.36 -24.35 -26.21
N ASP A 344 10.49 -23.84 -26.70
CA ASP A 344 11.76 -24.57 -26.69
C ASP A 344 12.24 -24.85 -25.27
N GLU A 345 12.17 -23.86 -24.38
CA GLU A 345 12.48 -24.03 -22.95
C GLU A 345 11.54 -25.04 -22.27
N ALA A 346 10.26 -25.06 -22.66
CA ALA A 346 9.28 -25.99 -22.11
C ALA A 346 9.62 -27.45 -22.45
N TYR A 347 10.17 -27.69 -23.65
CA TYR A 347 10.56 -29.01 -24.12
C TYR A 347 11.97 -29.41 -23.68
N GLU A 348 12.90 -28.47 -23.59
CA GLU A 348 14.18 -28.69 -22.91
C GLU A 348 13.92 -29.14 -21.46
N MET A 349 13.01 -28.46 -20.75
CA MET A 349 12.60 -28.86 -19.40
C MET A 349 12.05 -30.29 -19.40
N LEU A 350 11.18 -30.65 -20.35
CA LEU A 350 10.64 -32.01 -20.45
C LEU A 350 11.74 -33.07 -20.63
N LEU A 351 12.73 -32.78 -21.49
CA LEU A 351 13.88 -33.65 -21.75
C LEU A 351 14.77 -33.84 -20.51
N ARG A 352 14.75 -32.92 -19.55
CA ARG A 352 15.42 -33.11 -18.24
C ARG A 352 14.74 -34.16 -17.36
N TYR A 353 13.45 -34.46 -17.58
CA TYR A 353 12.73 -35.50 -16.84
C TYR A 353 12.75 -36.85 -17.54
N THR A 354 12.71 -36.88 -18.87
CA THR A 354 12.69 -38.13 -19.62
C THR A 354 13.31 -37.96 -21.01
N PRO A 355 14.13 -38.93 -21.47
CA PRO A 355 14.60 -38.95 -22.86
C PRO A 355 13.54 -39.48 -23.84
N PHE A 356 12.35 -39.85 -23.37
CA PHE A 356 11.31 -40.48 -24.20
C PHE A 356 9.99 -39.68 -24.31
N PRO A 357 10.02 -38.36 -24.54
CA PRO A 357 8.81 -37.55 -24.55
C PRO A 357 7.83 -37.96 -25.68
N ALA A 358 8.31 -38.27 -26.89
CA ALA A 358 7.46 -38.64 -28.00
C ALA A 358 7.03 -40.13 -27.97
N SER A 359 7.99 -41.03 -27.75
CA SER A 359 7.76 -42.48 -27.74
C SER A 359 7.00 -42.96 -26.51
N VAL A 360 7.28 -42.40 -25.32
CA VAL A 360 6.56 -42.75 -24.09
C VAL A 360 5.38 -41.82 -23.85
N CYS A 361 5.62 -40.54 -23.52
CA CYS A 361 4.54 -39.63 -23.13
C CYS A 361 3.57 -39.33 -24.28
N GLY A 362 4.08 -39.25 -25.50
CA GLY A 362 3.30 -38.94 -26.70
C GLY A 362 2.52 -40.12 -27.29
N THR A 363 2.83 -41.36 -26.89
CA THR A 363 2.38 -42.53 -27.65
C THR A 363 1.88 -43.67 -26.76
N ILE A 364 2.75 -44.32 -25.98
CA ILE A 364 2.39 -45.57 -25.28
C ILE A 364 1.96 -45.39 -23.82
N CYS A 365 2.19 -44.22 -23.22
CA CYS A 365 1.89 -43.97 -21.80
C CYS A 365 0.42 -44.25 -21.47
N PRO A 366 0.09 -44.89 -20.33
CA PRO A 366 -1.30 -45.09 -19.89
C PRO A 366 -1.98 -43.79 -19.43
N ASN A 367 -1.26 -42.67 -19.41
CA ASN A 367 -1.78 -41.32 -19.18
C ASN A 367 -2.56 -41.15 -17.86
N LEU A 368 -2.01 -41.66 -16.75
CA LEU A 368 -2.57 -41.46 -15.39
C LEU A 368 -2.80 -39.97 -15.05
N CYS A 369 -1.96 -39.09 -15.59
CA CYS A 369 -2.09 -37.64 -15.49
C CYS A 369 -3.34 -37.10 -16.20
N ILE A 370 -3.73 -37.67 -17.34
CA ILE A 370 -4.98 -37.36 -18.05
C ILE A 370 -6.16 -37.96 -17.29
N GLN A 371 -6.05 -39.20 -16.82
CA GLN A 371 -7.09 -39.88 -16.06
C GLN A 371 -7.55 -39.05 -14.84
N ASN A 372 -6.59 -38.49 -14.10
CA ASN A 372 -6.82 -37.69 -12.90
C ASN A 372 -6.84 -36.17 -13.14
N CYS A 373 -6.96 -35.72 -14.39
CA CYS A 373 -6.93 -34.30 -14.72
C CYS A 373 -8.12 -33.56 -14.09
N SER A 374 -7.84 -32.55 -13.26
CA SER A 374 -8.88 -31.73 -12.61
C SER A 374 -9.77 -30.97 -13.59
N ARG A 375 -9.24 -30.65 -14.78
CA ARG A 375 -9.96 -29.95 -15.85
C ARG A 375 -11.17 -30.73 -16.39
N LYS A 376 -11.21 -32.06 -16.23
CA LYS A 376 -12.40 -32.88 -16.53
C LYS A 376 -13.66 -32.45 -15.76
N LYS A 377 -13.50 -31.73 -14.64
CA LYS A 377 -14.63 -31.14 -13.89
C LYS A 377 -15.23 -29.92 -14.58
N VAL A 378 -14.57 -29.39 -15.61
CA VAL A 378 -15.00 -28.19 -16.35
C VAL A 378 -15.37 -28.59 -17.78
N ASP A 379 -14.44 -29.19 -18.52
CA ASP A 379 -14.63 -29.61 -19.90
C ASP A 379 -13.92 -30.95 -20.19
N TYR A 380 -12.78 -30.94 -20.87
CA TYR A 380 -12.02 -32.11 -21.28
C TYR A 380 -10.63 -32.10 -20.65
N SER A 381 -10.06 -33.29 -20.49
CA SER A 381 -8.69 -33.42 -20.01
C SER A 381 -7.69 -32.84 -21.01
N ILE A 382 -6.59 -32.33 -20.48
CA ILE A 382 -5.46 -31.87 -21.28
C ILE A 382 -4.88 -33.07 -22.05
N ASP A 383 -4.72 -32.92 -23.37
CA ASP A 383 -4.11 -33.92 -24.22
C ASP A 383 -2.58 -33.93 -24.06
N VAL A 384 -2.10 -34.77 -23.14
CA VAL A 384 -0.65 -34.92 -22.89
C VAL A 384 0.04 -35.68 -24.02
N GLN A 385 -0.69 -36.46 -24.83
CA GLN A 385 -0.09 -37.22 -25.94
C GLN A 385 0.34 -36.28 -27.07
N VAL A 386 -0.53 -35.33 -27.46
CA VAL A 386 -0.18 -34.28 -28.42
C VAL A 386 1.03 -33.49 -27.94
N LEU A 387 1.04 -33.11 -26.65
CA LEU A 387 2.16 -32.41 -26.05
C LEU A 387 3.45 -33.26 -25.99
N GLY A 388 3.36 -34.58 -25.87
CA GLY A 388 4.55 -35.45 -25.90
C GLY A 388 5.16 -35.54 -27.29
N ARG A 389 4.32 -35.62 -28.32
CA ARG A 389 4.76 -35.68 -29.73
C ARG A 389 5.38 -34.37 -30.19
N ALA A 390 4.85 -33.23 -29.77
CA ALA A 390 5.31 -31.92 -30.21
C ALA A 390 6.73 -31.49 -29.76
N VAL A 391 7.55 -32.40 -29.21
CA VAL A 391 8.97 -32.17 -28.84
C VAL A 391 9.89 -31.91 -30.05
N HIS A 392 9.41 -32.14 -31.27
CA HIS A 392 10.18 -32.21 -32.52
C HIS A 392 11.14 -31.04 -32.82
N THR A 393 11.01 -29.88 -32.17
CA THR A 393 11.82 -28.68 -32.44
C THR A 393 12.82 -28.34 -31.34
N ALA A 394 12.83 -29.06 -30.21
CA ALA A 394 13.61 -28.67 -29.05
C ALA A 394 14.99 -29.30 -29.03
N GLU A 395 16.02 -28.48 -28.82
CA GLU A 395 17.37 -28.99 -28.58
C GLU A 395 17.44 -29.73 -27.23
N PRO A 396 18.24 -30.82 -27.16
CA PRO A 396 18.45 -31.51 -25.90
C PRO A 396 19.18 -30.61 -24.90
N PRO A 397 18.93 -30.78 -23.58
CA PRO A 397 19.63 -30.02 -22.56
C PRO A 397 21.15 -30.21 -22.66
N LYS A 398 21.90 -29.13 -22.49
CA LYS A 398 23.37 -29.20 -22.50
C LYS A 398 23.88 -30.02 -21.30
N ALA A 399 24.76 -30.98 -21.57
CA ALA A 399 25.44 -31.75 -20.54
C ALA A 399 26.39 -30.86 -19.72
N GLN A 400 26.52 -31.18 -18.44
CA GLN A 400 27.52 -30.55 -17.58
C GLN A 400 28.94 -30.99 -17.97
N PRO A 401 29.98 -30.20 -17.61
CA PRO A 401 31.37 -30.59 -17.80
C PRO A 401 31.67 -31.97 -17.21
N SER A 402 32.57 -32.70 -17.87
CA SER A 402 32.96 -34.04 -17.41
C SER A 402 33.51 -34.01 -15.99
N ILE A 403 33.02 -34.92 -15.15
CA ILE A 403 33.56 -35.13 -13.79
C ILE A 403 34.60 -36.26 -13.72
N GLY A 404 35.00 -36.80 -14.88
CA GLY A 404 36.03 -37.85 -14.98
C GLY A 404 35.60 -39.22 -14.43
N LYS A 405 34.29 -39.46 -14.24
CA LYS A 405 33.73 -40.73 -13.77
C LYS A 405 33.10 -41.51 -14.92
N LYS A 406 33.23 -42.83 -14.88
CA LYS A 406 32.65 -43.77 -15.86
C LYS A 406 31.69 -44.74 -15.20
N VAL A 407 30.58 -45.05 -15.85
CA VAL A 407 29.57 -46.00 -15.38
C VAL A 407 29.20 -46.96 -16.51
N ALA A 408 29.23 -48.25 -16.21
CA ALA A 408 28.71 -49.30 -17.08
C ALA A 408 27.24 -49.61 -16.71
N ILE A 409 26.37 -49.64 -17.71
CA ILE A 409 24.94 -49.90 -17.59
C ILE A 409 24.64 -51.19 -18.34
N ILE A 410 24.10 -52.20 -17.67
CA ILE A 410 23.75 -53.48 -18.28
C ILE A 410 22.28 -53.44 -18.71
N GLY A 411 22.03 -53.55 -20.01
CA GLY A 411 20.71 -53.49 -20.65
C GLY A 411 20.39 -52.11 -21.23
N GLY A 412 20.07 -52.09 -22.52
CA GLY A 412 19.68 -50.93 -23.32
C GLY A 412 18.17 -50.70 -23.37
N GLY A 413 17.40 -51.23 -22.42
CA GLY A 413 15.98 -50.92 -22.27
C GLY A 413 15.72 -49.49 -21.78
N PRO A 414 14.44 -49.09 -21.60
CA PRO A 414 14.08 -47.72 -21.19
C PRO A 414 14.74 -47.27 -19.88
N ALA A 415 14.91 -48.18 -18.92
CA ALA A 415 15.58 -47.88 -17.66
C ALA A 415 17.08 -47.59 -17.85
N GLY A 416 17.78 -48.40 -18.66
CA GLY A 416 19.20 -48.22 -18.93
C GLY A 416 19.48 -46.95 -19.73
N MET A 417 18.69 -46.71 -20.77
CA MET A 417 18.77 -45.48 -21.57
C MET A 417 18.44 -44.22 -20.76
N ALA A 418 17.41 -44.24 -19.90
CA ALA A 418 17.12 -43.13 -18.99
C ALA A 418 18.26 -42.89 -17.99
N THR A 419 18.83 -43.95 -17.44
CA THR A 419 19.99 -43.85 -16.56
C THR A 419 21.18 -43.23 -17.28
N ALA A 420 21.50 -43.69 -18.49
CA ALA A 420 22.57 -43.14 -19.31
C ALA A 420 22.35 -41.67 -19.63
N TRP A 421 21.14 -41.29 -20.01
CA TRP A 421 20.74 -39.92 -20.29
C TRP A 421 21.00 -38.98 -19.10
N HIS A 422 20.50 -39.34 -17.92
CA HIS A 422 20.67 -38.50 -16.73
C HIS A 422 22.13 -38.46 -16.25
N LEU A 423 22.88 -39.56 -16.36
CA LEU A 423 24.30 -39.59 -16.04
C LEU A 423 25.10 -38.69 -16.99
N ALA A 424 24.85 -38.77 -18.29
CA ALA A 424 25.50 -37.94 -19.30
C ALA A 424 25.21 -36.44 -19.08
N LEU A 425 23.95 -36.08 -18.77
CA LEU A 425 23.59 -34.70 -18.45
C LEU A 425 24.34 -34.14 -17.23
N ASN A 426 24.76 -34.99 -16.30
CA ASN A 426 25.53 -34.62 -15.10
C ASN A 426 27.05 -34.83 -15.27
N GLY A 427 27.55 -34.95 -16.50
CA GLY A 427 28.99 -35.02 -16.78
C GLY A 427 29.63 -36.38 -16.49
N VAL A 428 28.83 -37.44 -16.35
CA VAL A 428 29.32 -38.82 -16.17
C VAL A 428 29.34 -39.56 -17.50
N GLU A 429 30.45 -40.21 -17.82
CA GLU A 429 30.60 -41.03 -19.03
C GLU A 429 29.86 -42.36 -18.85
N ALA A 430 28.70 -42.52 -19.50
CA ALA A 430 27.84 -43.70 -19.38
C ALA A 430 28.00 -44.63 -20.59
N HIS A 431 28.27 -45.92 -20.35
CA HIS A 431 28.40 -46.96 -21.36
C HIS A 431 27.28 -47.99 -21.21
N ILE A 432 26.45 -48.16 -22.24
CA ILE A 432 25.39 -49.17 -22.24
C ILE A 432 25.91 -50.44 -22.90
N PHE A 433 25.79 -51.56 -22.19
CA PHE A 433 26.05 -52.90 -22.70
C PHE A 433 24.71 -53.61 -22.92
N GLU A 434 24.32 -53.76 -24.18
CA GLU A 434 23.12 -54.49 -24.59
C GLU A 434 23.53 -55.82 -25.23
N ARG A 435 22.81 -56.89 -24.88
CA ARG A 435 23.01 -58.23 -25.43
C ARG A 435 22.37 -58.37 -26.81
N ASP A 436 21.22 -57.73 -27.00
CA ASP A 436 20.44 -57.83 -28.23
C ASP A 436 20.96 -56.87 -29.32
N ASN A 437 20.59 -57.08 -30.57
CA ASN A 437 21.10 -56.29 -31.72
C ASN A 437 20.52 -54.86 -31.80
N GLN A 438 19.58 -54.50 -30.93
CA GLN A 438 18.89 -53.21 -30.96
C GLN A 438 18.64 -52.68 -29.54
N LEU A 439 18.90 -51.39 -29.34
CA LEU A 439 18.54 -50.67 -28.12
C LEU A 439 17.01 -50.47 -28.00
N GLY A 440 16.53 -50.21 -26.79
CA GLY A 440 15.12 -49.99 -26.47
C GLY A 440 14.47 -51.15 -25.73
N GLY A 441 15.09 -52.34 -25.69
CA GLY A 441 14.55 -53.51 -25.01
C GLY A 441 13.09 -53.76 -25.39
N LYS A 442 12.20 -54.00 -24.40
CA LYS A 442 10.77 -54.24 -24.66
C LYS A 442 10.07 -53.14 -25.46
N LEU A 443 10.51 -51.88 -25.32
CA LEU A 443 9.93 -50.74 -26.04
C LEU A 443 10.09 -50.89 -27.55
N ALA A 444 11.25 -51.37 -28.01
CA ALA A 444 11.53 -51.61 -29.43
C ALA A 444 11.16 -53.03 -29.89
N GLN A 445 11.26 -54.03 -29.01
CA GLN A 445 11.14 -55.44 -29.38
C GLN A 445 9.71 -56.00 -29.29
N THR A 446 8.87 -55.44 -28.41
CA THR A 446 7.57 -56.07 -28.06
C THR A 446 6.35 -55.21 -28.34
N ILE A 447 6.52 -53.88 -28.44
CA ILE A 447 5.41 -52.99 -28.75
C ILE A 447 5.15 -53.04 -30.26
N PRO A 448 3.92 -53.36 -30.72
CA PRO A 448 3.61 -53.36 -32.14
C PRO A 448 3.85 -51.99 -32.78
N TRP A 449 4.38 -51.98 -34.01
CA TRP A 449 4.74 -50.73 -34.71
C TRP A 449 3.51 -49.89 -35.09
N GLU A 450 2.32 -50.48 -35.08
CA GLU A 450 1.05 -49.77 -35.22
C GLU A 450 0.74 -48.92 -33.98
N ARG A 451 1.25 -49.33 -32.80
CA ARG A 451 1.07 -48.60 -31.53
C ARG A 451 2.18 -47.59 -31.28
N LEU A 452 3.42 -47.89 -31.67
CA LEU A 452 4.55 -46.98 -31.63
C LEU A 452 5.20 -46.98 -33.01
N SER A 453 5.00 -45.94 -33.82
CA SER A 453 5.55 -45.93 -35.18
C SER A 453 7.08 -45.87 -35.17
N LYS A 454 7.72 -46.52 -36.15
CA LYS A 454 9.19 -46.48 -36.31
C LYS A 454 9.70 -45.04 -36.43
N ALA A 455 8.98 -44.18 -37.13
CA ALA A 455 9.32 -42.76 -37.27
C ALA A 455 9.37 -42.00 -35.92
N VAL A 456 8.57 -42.40 -34.92
CA VAL A 456 8.60 -41.81 -33.57
C VAL A 456 9.68 -42.45 -32.70
N TRP A 457 10.08 -43.69 -33.01
CA TRP A 457 11.13 -44.41 -32.29
C TRP A 457 12.55 -43.98 -32.70
N GLU A 458 12.77 -43.75 -34.00
CA GLU A 458 14.08 -43.43 -34.58
C GLU A 458 14.45 -41.94 -34.47
N MET A 459 13.54 -41.13 -33.95
CA MET A 459 13.70 -39.70 -33.71
C MET A 459 14.12 -39.43 -32.27
#